data_AF-A0A1E4U0D9-F1
#
_entry.id   AF-A0A1E4U0D9-F1
#
_cell.length_a   1.000
_cell.length_b   1.000
_cell.length_c   1.000
_cell.angle_alpha   90.00
_cell.angle_beta   90.00
_cell.angle_gamma   90.00
#
_symmetry.space_group_name_H-M   'P 1'
#
loop_
_entity.id
_entity.type
_entity.pdbx_description
1 polymer ?
#
loop_
_entity_poly.entity_id
_entity_poly.type
_entity_poly.pdbx_seq_one_letter_code
_entity_poly.pdbx_strand_id
1 'polypeptide(L)'
;MNCFSQYSRFISLHGLLNICYDLKYRGLFDLGILTKKRLFDLVIRLQHAFLSWKDYFDRHISITNRSECDEVLNDYSASPIFWSNLTIFKIALISLYVDTSTILKYSSNLNDHKLITKIQNWTKSSEGESCVIESCRFLIIVINNVEIIHSVPHVAYCTFLVCLILWSFETNRQISAFNSTNMLTPLTPRKYFDADNNLLIETVGNDATNYLSGILENNNINVENFEEYCTRQQQVIALITYIIGILKENCSWENIGPRIEVLEKVLKTYDE
;
A
#
# COMPACT_ATOMS: atom_id res chain seq x y z
N MET A 1 -5.98 -19.39 25.53
CA MET A 1 -6.80 -18.17 25.45
C MET A 1 -7.54 -18.21 24.11
N ASN A 2 -8.70 -18.87 24.04
CA ASN A 2 -9.53 -19.02 22.83
C ASN A 2 -10.77 -18.09 22.91
N CYS A 3 -10.62 -16.89 23.45
CA CYS A 3 -11.75 -16.11 23.96
C CYS A 3 -12.13 -14.87 23.12
N PHE A 4 -11.42 -14.54 22.05
CA PHE A 4 -11.78 -13.41 21.20
C PHE A 4 -12.51 -13.90 19.95
N SER A 5 -13.56 -13.20 19.52
CA SER A 5 -14.17 -13.44 18.21
C SER A 5 -13.41 -12.66 17.13
N GLN A 6 -13.66 -12.94 15.85
CA GLN A 6 -13.09 -12.12 14.77
C GLN A 6 -13.49 -10.64 14.87
N TYR A 7 -14.66 -10.34 15.42
CA TYR A 7 -15.10 -8.97 15.67
C TYR A 7 -14.28 -8.28 16.76
N SER A 8 -14.00 -8.97 17.88
CA SER A 8 -13.14 -8.41 18.93
C SER A 8 -11.74 -8.11 18.39
N ARG A 9 -11.21 -9.00 17.54
CA ARG A 9 -9.89 -8.83 16.89
C ARG A 9 -9.89 -7.64 15.93
N PHE A 10 -10.95 -7.49 15.15
CA PHE A 10 -11.15 -6.37 14.25
C PHE A 10 -11.12 -5.05 15.03
N ILE A 11 -11.84 -4.98 16.17
CA ILE A 11 -11.84 -3.80 17.04
C ILE A 11 -10.43 -3.52 17.60
N SER A 12 -9.71 -4.53 18.07
CA SER A 12 -8.33 -4.37 18.55
C SER A 12 -7.40 -3.84 17.46
N LEU A 13 -7.52 -4.35 16.22
CA LEU A 13 -6.74 -3.86 15.09
C LEU A 13 -7.03 -2.41 14.75
N HIS A 14 -8.30 -2.00 14.78
CA HIS A 14 -8.66 -0.59 14.61
C HIS A 14 -8.04 0.30 15.69
N GLY A 15 -7.98 -0.19 16.93
CA GLY A 15 -7.26 0.48 18.02
C GLY A 15 -5.77 0.66 17.71
N LEU A 16 -5.09 -0.40 17.24
CA LEU A 16 -3.68 -0.32 16.83
C LEU A 16 -3.46 0.62 15.64
N LEU A 17 -4.32 0.55 14.62
CA LEU A 17 -4.27 1.44 13.47
C LEU A 17 -4.39 2.91 13.88
N ASN A 18 -5.32 3.24 14.78
CA ASN A 18 -5.48 4.60 15.29
C ASN A 18 -4.24 5.08 16.04
N ILE A 19 -3.58 4.21 16.82
CA ILE A 19 -2.30 4.54 17.46
C ILE A 19 -1.22 4.82 16.39
N CYS A 20 -1.14 4.02 15.33
CA CYS A 20 -0.21 4.25 14.22
C CYS A 20 -0.46 5.61 13.55
N TYR A 21 -1.73 5.95 13.29
CA TYR A 21 -2.08 7.26 12.76
C TYR A 21 -1.72 8.39 13.73
N ASP A 22 -2.01 8.27 15.02
CA ASP A 22 -1.62 9.30 15.99
C ASP A 22 -0.10 9.48 16.08
N LEU A 23 0.67 8.40 15.94
CA LEU A 23 2.13 8.46 15.92
C LEU A 23 2.67 9.23 14.71
N LYS A 24 2.12 8.99 13.51
CA LYS A 24 2.61 9.59 12.26
C LYS A 24 1.98 10.94 11.92
N TYR A 25 0.69 11.11 12.19
CA TYR A 25 -0.09 12.31 11.84
C TYR A 25 0.07 13.46 12.84
N ARG A 26 0.01 13.17 14.15
CA ARG A 26 0.04 14.23 15.18
C ARG A 26 1.43 14.64 15.59
N GLY A 27 2.47 13.95 15.08
CA GLY A 27 3.85 14.19 15.48
C GLY A 27 3.93 14.26 17.00
N LEU A 28 3.67 13.16 17.73
CA LEU A 28 3.86 13.15 19.20
C LEU A 28 5.28 13.61 19.59
N PHE A 29 6.23 13.52 18.65
CA PHE A 29 7.55 14.15 18.68
C PHE A 29 7.52 15.68 18.47
N ASP A 30 6.78 16.18 17.48
CA ASP A 30 6.60 17.61 17.18
C ASP A 30 5.87 18.36 18.30
N LEU A 31 5.02 17.66 19.07
CA LEU A 31 4.37 18.18 20.28
C LEU A 31 5.30 18.15 21.52
N GLY A 32 6.53 17.63 21.40
CA GLY A 32 7.50 17.53 22.49
C GLY A 32 7.13 16.51 23.59
N ILE A 33 6.12 15.68 23.37
CA ILE A 33 5.57 14.75 24.37
C ILE A 33 6.46 13.51 24.52
N LEU A 34 7.11 13.07 23.44
CA LEU A 34 7.93 11.85 23.42
C LEU A 34 9.34 12.12 22.90
N THR A 35 10.34 11.54 23.56
CA THR A 35 11.73 11.51 23.07
C THR A 35 11.88 10.52 21.92
N LYS A 36 12.86 10.71 21.04
CA LYS A 36 13.15 9.79 19.92
C LYS A 36 13.29 8.33 20.39
N LYS A 37 13.93 8.13 21.55
CA LYS A 37 14.10 6.80 22.18
C LYS A 37 12.74 6.15 22.54
N ARG A 38 11.84 6.90 23.18
CA ARG A 38 10.50 6.37 23.53
C ARG A 38 9.66 6.07 22.31
N LEU A 39 9.79 6.87 21.25
CA LEU A 39 9.09 6.62 19.99
C LEU A 39 9.59 5.32 19.34
N PHE A 40 10.90 5.11 19.30
CA PHE A 40 11.50 3.88 18.81
C PHE A 40 11.06 2.66 19.62
N ASP A 41 11.08 2.74 20.95
CA ASP A 41 10.61 1.66 21.83
C ASP A 41 9.12 1.34 21.61
N LEU A 42 8.29 2.36 21.35
CA LEU A 42 6.87 2.18 21.06
C LEU A 42 6.65 1.51 19.69
N VAL A 43 7.41 1.89 18.66
CA VAL A 43 7.37 1.24 17.34
C VAL A 43 7.71 -0.24 17.45
N ILE A 44 8.77 -0.61 18.19
CA ILE A 44 9.12 -2.02 18.43
C ILE A 44 7.98 -2.78 19.12
N ARG A 45 7.36 -2.18 20.14
CA ARG A 45 6.22 -2.80 20.84
C ARG A 45 5.01 -2.98 19.92
N LEU A 46 4.73 -2.02 19.05
CA LEU A 46 3.67 -2.13 18.06
C LEU A 46 3.96 -3.23 17.04
N GLN A 47 5.19 -3.34 16.54
CA GLN A 47 5.60 -4.45 15.67
C GLN A 47 5.37 -5.80 16.36
N HIS A 48 5.81 -5.94 17.61
CA HIS A 48 5.59 -7.15 18.39
C HIS A 48 4.10 -7.45 18.60
N ALA A 49 3.27 -6.42 18.84
CA ALA A 49 1.82 -6.57 18.96
C ALA A 49 1.19 -7.05 17.64
N PHE A 50 1.61 -6.51 16.49
CA PHE A 50 1.17 -6.95 15.17
C PHE A 50 1.57 -8.40 14.89
N LEU A 51 2.82 -8.79 15.20
CA LEU A 51 3.28 -10.17 15.06
C LEU A 51 2.48 -11.13 15.95
N SER A 52 2.25 -10.75 17.21
CA SER A 52 1.44 -11.54 18.16
C SER A 52 -0.01 -11.69 17.67
N TRP A 53 -0.59 -10.62 17.10
CA TRP A 53 -1.92 -10.67 16.51
C TRP A 53 -1.94 -11.60 15.29
N LYS A 54 -0.93 -11.54 14.42
CA LYS A 54 -0.80 -12.37 13.22
C LYS A 54 -0.63 -13.84 13.57
N ASP A 55 0.29 -14.18 14.49
CA ASP A 55 0.52 -15.55 14.94
C ASP A 55 -0.75 -16.17 15.51
N TYR A 56 -1.52 -15.37 16.23
CA TYR A 56 -2.82 -15.77 16.73
C TYR A 56 -3.81 -16.01 15.57
N PHE A 57 -3.91 -15.07 14.63
CA PHE A 57 -4.80 -15.16 13.47
C PHE A 57 -4.48 -16.40 12.61
N ASP A 58 -3.21 -16.60 12.25
CA ASP A 58 -2.71 -17.72 11.46
C ASP A 58 -2.95 -19.08 12.18
N ARG A 59 -2.77 -19.13 13.50
CA ARG A 59 -3.10 -20.32 14.29
C ARG A 59 -4.57 -20.68 14.18
N HIS A 60 -5.47 -19.71 14.27
CA HIS A 60 -6.91 -19.98 14.20
C HIS A 60 -7.39 -20.33 12.79
N ILE A 61 -6.79 -19.75 11.74
CA ILE A 61 -6.98 -20.25 10.35
C ILE A 61 -6.58 -21.73 10.28
N SER A 62 -5.41 -22.08 10.81
CA SER A 62 -4.91 -23.45 10.75
C SER A 62 -5.78 -24.45 11.51
N ILE A 63 -6.40 -24.03 12.61
CA ILE A 63 -7.36 -24.85 13.37
C ILE A 63 -8.64 -25.04 12.56
N THR A 64 -9.23 -23.94 12.07
CA THR A 64 -10.47 -23.96 11.28
C THR A 64 -10.33 -24.83 10.04
N ASN A 65 -9.22 -24.73 9.31
CA ASN A 65 -8.95 -25.56 8.13
C ASN A 65 -8.77 -27.05 8.45
N ARG A 66 -8.49 -27.42 9.72
CA ARG A 66 -8.30 -28.81 10.16
C ARG A 66 -9.52 -29.41 10.84
N SER A 67 -10.45 -28.59 11.31
CA SER A 67 -11.62 -29.03 12.07
C SER A 67 -12.91 -28.80 11.27
N GLU A 68 -13.75 -29.83 11.13
CA GLU A 68 -15.15 -29.71 10.67
C GLU A 68 -16.07 -29.01 11.72
N CYS A 69 -15.49 -28.27 12.67
CA CYS A 69 -16.20 -27.73 13.82
C CYS A 69 -16.70 -26.32 13.51
N ASP A 70 -18.00 -26.23 13.19
CA ASP A 70 -18.75 -24.98 12.96
C ASP A 70 -18.91 -24.17 14.26
N GLU A 71 -17.84 -23.57 14.78
CA GLU A 71 -17.98 -22.46 15.72
C GLU A 71 -18.38 -21.19 14.96
N VAL A 72 -19.69 -20.93 14.86
CA VAL A 72 -20.34 -19.81 14.14
C VAL A 72 -19.73 -18.42 14.40
N LEU A 73 -19.03 -18.21 15.53
CA LEU A 73 -18.41 -16.93 15.92
C LEU A 73 -16.93 -16.78 15.49
N ASN A 74 -16.31 -17.85 15.02
CA ASN A 74 -14.90 -17.91 14.62
C ASN A 74 -14.78 -18.58 13.24
N ASP A 75 -15.61 -18.18 12.28
CA ASP A 75 -15.48 -18.65 10.91
C ASP A 75 -14.32 -17.95 10.20
N TYR A 76 -13.17 -18.61 10.14
CA TYR A 76 -11.96 -18.19 9.40
C TYR A 76 -11.94 -18.64 7.93
N SER A 77 -13.09 -19.03 7.38
CA SER A 77 -13.26 -19.10 5.93
C SER A 77 -12.98 -17.74 5.28
N ALA A 78 -12.88 -17.70 3.95
CA ALA A 78 -12.66 -16.49 3.15
C ALA A 78 -13.88 -15.53 3.13
N SER A 79 -14.47 -15.30 4.30
CA SER A 79 -15.62 -14.44 4.54
C SER A 79 -15.24 -12.94 4.52
N PRO A 80 -16.21 -12.02 4.37
CA PRO A 80 -15.93 -10.59 4.41
C PRO A 80 -15.24 -10.13 5.69
N ILE A 81 -15.52 -10.75 6.85
CA ILE A 81 -14.90 -10.40 8.14
C ILE A 81 -13.44 -10.88 8.24
N PHE A 82 -13.12 -12.03 7.61
CA PHE A 82 -11.73 -12.49 7.46
C PHE A 82 -10.92 -11.48 6.65
N TRP A 83 -11.42 -11.10 5.47
CA TRP A 83 -10.78 -10.11 4.59
C TRP A 83 -10.70 -8.74 5.24
N SER A 84 -11.71 -8.38 6.04
CA SER A 84 -11.71 -7.15 6.81
C SER A 84 -10.56 -7.10 7.81
N ASN A 85 -10.37 -8.16 8.60
CA ASN A 85 -9.27 -8.28 9.56
C ASN A 85 -7.91 -8.25 8.85
N LEU A 86 -7.75 -9.04 7.78
CA LEU A 86 -6.50 -9.11 7.03
C LEU A 86 -6.11 -7.74 6.43
N THR A 87 -7.09 -7.04 5.86
CA THR A 87 -6.88 -5.72 5.24
C THR A 87 -6.48 -4.67 6.27
N ILE A 88 -7.20 -4.59 7.40
CA ILE A 88 -6.86 -3.64 8.46
C ILE A 88 -5.50 -3.97 9.07
N PHE A 89 -5.18 -5.26 9.28
CA PHE A 89 -3.85 -5.67 9.73
C PHE A 89 -2.75 -5.15 8.78
N LYS A 90 -2.92 -5.36 7.46
CA LYS A 90 -1.95 -4.91 6.46
C LYS A 90 -1.80 -3.39 6.43
N ILE A 91 -2.90 -2.65 6.46
CA ILE A 91 -2.84 -1.18 6.48
C ILE A 91 -2.28 -0.63 7.79
N ALA A 92 -2.58 -1.25 8.93
CA ALA A 92 -2.01 -0.84 10.21
C ALA A 92 -0.49 -1.03 10.23
N LEU A 93 0.00 -2.15 9.68
CA LEU A 93 1.42 -2.39 9.52
C LEU A 93 2.07 -1.38 8.56
N ILE A 94 1.46 -1.11 7.41
CA ILE A 94 1.94 -0.10 6.45
C ILE A 94 1.98 1.30 7.10
N SER A 95 0.94 1.67 7.85
CA SER A 95 0.83 2.97 8.53
C SER A 95 1.86 3.16 9.64
N LEU A 96 2.50 2.08 10.12
CA LEU A 96 3.65 2.18 11.02
C LEU A 96 4.89 2.76 10.31
N TYR A 97 4.98 2.59 9.00
CA TYR A 97 6.15 2.94 8.20
C TYR A 97 5.97 4.20 7.33
N VAL A 98 4.76 4.72 7.22
CA VAL A 98 4.50 5.91 6.40
C VAL A 98 3.45 6.83 7.01
N ASP A 99 3.66 8.13 6.87
CA ASP A 99 2.64 9.15 7.13
C ASP A 99 1.71 9.25 5.91
N THR A 100 0.64 8.46 5.94
CA THR A 100 -0.36 8.35 4.86
C THR A 100 -1.03 9.70 4.54
N SER A 101 -1.19 10.58 5.53
CA SER A 101 -1.72 11.93 5.31
C SER A 101 -0.76 12.79 4.48
N THR A 102 0.55 12.68 4.72
CA THR A 102 1.55 13.37 3.88
C THR A 102 1.50 12.87 2.44
N ILE A 103 1.36 11.55 2.23
CA ILE A 103 1.20 10.97 0.88
C ILE A 103 -0.04 11.51 0.17
N LEU A 104 -1.19 11.53 0.86
CA LEU A 104 -2.43 12.06 0.29
C LEU A 104 -2.32 13.56 -0.05
N LYS A 105 -1.74 14.37 0.85
CA LYS A 105 -1.51 15.81 0.60
C LYS A 105 -0.59 16.03 -0.60
N TYR A 106 0.45 15.22 -0.73
CA TYR A 106 1.38 15.28 -1.86
C TYR A 106 0.70 14.96 -3.18
N SER A 107 -0.08 13.88 -3.25
CA SER A 107 -0.84 13.52 -4.47
C SER A 107 -1.81 14.61 -4.93
N SER A 108 -2.26 15.47 -4.01
CA SER A 108 -3.12 16.62 -4.33
C SER A 108 -2.32 17.84 -4.80
N ASN A 109 -1.10 18.02 -4.26
CA ASN A 109 -0.25 19.20 -4.42
C ASN A 109 1.18 18.81 -4.85
N LEU A 110 1.31 18.32 -6.09
CA LEU A 110 2.55 17.74 -6.62
C LEU A 110 3.74 18.71 -6.62
N ASN A 111 3.49 20.02 -6.64
CA ASN A 111 4.51 21.07 -6.71
C ASN A 111 4.95 21.59 -5.33
N ASP A 112 4.43 21.06 -4.22
CA ASP A 112 4.83 21.50 -2.88
C ASP A 112 6.21 20.95 -2.52
N HIS A 113 7.23 21.80 -2.61
CA HIS A 113 8.63 21.45 -2.28
C HIS A 113 8.82 20.89 -0.87
N LYS A 114 8.01 21.31 0.12
CA LYS A 114 8.13 20.78 1.48
C LYS A 114 7.66 19.33 1.54
N LEU A 115 6.55 19.03 0.86
CA LEU A 115 6.02 17.66 0.76
C LEU A 115 6.98 16.77 -0.04
N ILE A 116 7.50 17.25 -1.17
CA ILE A 116 8.50 16.54 -1.97
C ILE A 116 9.72 16.18 -1.11
N THR A 117 10.28 17.15 -0.39
CA THR A 117 11.47 16.92 0.46
C THR A 117 11.18 15.89 1.56
N LYS A 118 10.00 15.97 2.20
CA LYS A 118 9.60 15.00 3.23
C LYS A 118 9.47 13.59 2.67
N ILE A 119 8.89 13.44 1.48
CA ILE A 119 8.76 12.15 0.80
C ILE A 119 10.13 11.63 0.36
N GLN A 120 10.98 12.45 -0.25
CA GLN A 120 12.34 12.08 -0.65
C GLN A 120 13.19 11.58 0.54
N ASN A 121 13.02 12.19 1.71
CA ASN A 121 13.68 11.73 2.93
C ASN A 121 13.12 10.38 3.40
N TRP A 122 11.80 10.19 3.32
CA TRP A 122 11.15 8.92 3.64
C TRP A 122 11.59 7.80 2.69
N THR A 123 11.70 8.05 1.38
CA THR A 123 12.14 7.03 0.40
C THR A 123 13.56 6.54 0.64
N LYS A 124 14.41 7.32 1.33
CA LYS A 124 15.79 6.96 1.69
C LYS A 124 15.90 6.25 3.04
N SER A 125 14.78 6.06 3.73
CA SER A 125 14.74 5.46 5.07
C SER A 125 14.39 3.98 5.02
N SER A 126 14.82 3.23 6.02
CA SER A 126 14.41 1.83 6.20
C SER A 126 12.90 1.66 6.43
N GLU A 127 12.22 2.72 6.91
CA GLU A 127 10.76 2.74 6.97
C GLU A 127 10.16 2.74 5.56
N GLY A 128 10.68 3.56 4.64
CA GLY A 128 10.26 3.60 3.24
C GLY A 128 10.41 2.23 2.57
N GLU A 129 11.57 1.59 2.78
CA GLU A 129 11.83 0.24 2.29
C GLU A 129 10.81 -0.80 2.81
N SER A 130 10.62 -0.84 4.13
CA SER A 130 9.67 -1.76 4.77
C SER A 130 8.23 -1.52 4.29
N CYS A 131 7.88 -0.25 4.09
CA CYS A 131 6.56 0.16 3.62
C CYS A 131 6.28 -0.37 2.20
N VAL A 132 7.24 -0.26 1.29
CA VAL A 132 7.12 -0.73 -0.09
C VAL A 132 6.92 -2.24 -0.14
N ILE A 133 7.71 -3.01 0.62
CA ILE A 133 7.57 -4.48 0.68
C ILE A 133 6.17 -4.88 1.16
N GLU A 134 5.70 -4.29 2.27
CA GLU A 134 4.37 -4.62 2.79
C GLU A 134 3.23 -4.14 1.87
N SER A 135 3.44 -3.03 1.18
CA SER A 135 2.54 -2.50 0.15
C SER A 135 2.42 -3.47 -1.04
N CYS A 136 3.55 -3.97 -1.55
CA CYS A 136 3.55 -4.96 -2.64
C CYS A 136 2.86 -6.27 -2.23
N ARG A 137 3.15 -6.77 -1.01
CA ARG A 137 2.48 -7.96 -0.46
C ARG A 137 0.97 -7.78 -0.38
N PHE A 138 0.51 -6.61 0.06
CA PHE A 138 -0.92 -6.31 0.13
C PHE A 138 -1.56 -6.27 -1.26
N LEU A 139 -0.96 -5.57 -2.23
CA LEU A 139 -1.54 -5.48 -3.58
C LEU A 139 -1.58 -6.82 -4.31
N ILE A 140 -0.56 -7.68 -4.15
CA ILE A 140 -0.60 -9.04 -4.71
C ILE A 140 -1.79 -9.83 -4.15
N ILE A 141 -2.05 -9.73 -2.85
CA ILE A 141 -3.21 -10.39 -2.23
C ILE A 141 -4.51 -9.88 -2.85
N VAL A 142 -4.65 -8.56 -3.02
CA VAL A 142 -5.87 -7.96 -3.59
C VAL A 142 -6.03 -8.32 -5.07
N ILE A 143 -4.96 -8.21 -5.87
CA ILE A 143 -4.99 -8.51 -7.32
C ILE A 143 -5.32 -9.99 -7.56
N ASN A 144 -4.86 -10.90 -6.71
CA ASN A 144 -5.20 -12.32 -6.82
C ASN A 144 -6.63 -12.63 -6.32
N ASN A 145 -7.30 -11.68 -5.68
CA ASN A 145 -8.63 -11.86 -5.08
C ASN A 145 -9.51 -10.62 -5.35
N VAL A 146 -9.56 -10.14 -6.60
CA VAL A 146 -10.19 -8.84 -6.93
C VAL A 146 -11.64 -8.73 -6.44
N GLU A 147 -12.37 -9.84 -6.44
CA GLU A 147 -13.77 -9.93 -5.97
C GLU A 147 -13.98 -9.40 -4.54
N ILE A 148 -12.93 -9.41 -3.69
CA ILE A 148 -13.02 -8.92 -2.32
C ILE A 148 -13.26 -7.40 -2.25
N ILE A 149 -12.92 -6.65 -3.30
CA ILE A 149 -13.16 -5.20 -3.40
C ILE A 149 -14.67 -4.92 -3.35
N HIS A 150 -15.46 -5.78 -3.98
CA HIS A 150 -16.91 -5.65 -3.99
C HIS A 150 -17.52 -5.98 -2.63
N SER A 151 -16.96 -6.94 -1.89
CA SER A 151 -17.54 -7.42 -0.63
C SER A 151 -17.06 -6.65 0.62
N VAL A 152 -15.91 -5.98 0.57
CA VAL A 152 -15.31 -5.31 1.73
C VAL A 152 -14.96 -3.85 1.39
N PRO A 153 -15.75 -2.86 1.86
CA PRO A 153 -15.63 -1.46 1.44
C PRO A 153 -14.23 -0.85 1.61
N HIS A 154 -13.58 -1.13 2.74
CA HIS A 154 -12.28 -0.54 3.01
C HIS A 154 -11.16 -1.14 2.16
N VAL A 155 -11.31 -2.34 1.57
CA VAL A 155 -10.29 -2.87 0.64
C VAL A 155 -10.07 -1.89 -0.51
N ALA A 156 -11.13 -1.39 -1.13
CA ALA A 156 -11.03 -0.43 -2.22
C ALA A 156 -10.19 0.80 -1.84
N TYR A 157 -10.49 1.39 -0.68
CA TYR A 157 -9.74 2.55 -0.17
C TYR A 157 -8.27 2.20 0.14
N CYS A 158 -8.03 1.04 0.74
CA CYS A 158 -6.70 0.57 1.09
C CYS A 158 -5.85 0.33 -0.17
N THR A 159 -6.44 -0.28 -1.21
CA THR A 159 -5.81 -0.49 -2.53
C THR A 159 -5.41 0.83 -3.17
N PHE A 160 -6.31 1.82 -3.17
CA PHE A 160 -6.02 3.17 -3.62
C PHE A 160 -4.83 3.79 -2.86
N LEU A 161 -4.85 3.74 -1.54
CA LEU A 161 -3.82 4.34 -0.70
C LEU A 161 -2.46 3.69 -0.92
N VAL A 162 -2.42 2.36 -0.98
CA VAL A 162 -1.19 1.59 -1.19
C VAL A 162 -0.61 1.84 -2.59
N CYS A 163 -1.47 1.96 -3.60
CA CYS A 163 -1.04 2.37 -4.94
C CYS A 163 -0.36 3.75 -4.92
N LEU A 164 -0.94 4.73 -4.23
CA LEU A 164 -0.32 6.06 -4.06
C LEU A 164 1.00 6.01 -3.30
N ILE A 165 1.13 5.14 -2.30
CA ILE A 165 2.38 4.97 -1.53
C ILE A 165 3.50 4.49 -2.45
N LEU A 166 3.25 3.43 -3.24
CA LEU A 166 4.22 2.88 -4.18
C LEU A 166 4.59 3.90 -5.26
N TRP A 167 3.59 4.58 -5.82
CA TRP A 167 3.84 5.66 -6.77
C TRP A 167 4.70 6.79 -6.18
N SER A 168 4.36 7.26 -4.98
CA SER A 168 5.12 8.33 -4.31
C SER A 168 6.55 7.90 -4.03
N PHE A 169 6.77 6.63 -3.67
CA PHE A 169 8.10 6.09 -3.43
C PHE A 169 8.96 6.09 -4.69
N GLU A 170 8.44 5.57 -5.79
CA GLU A 170 9.21 5.33 -7.03
C GLU A 170 9.48 6.61 -7.81
N THR A 171 8.59 7.59 -7.69
CA THR A 171 8.74 8.89 -8.35
C THR A 171 9.67 9.84 -7.62
N ASN A 172 9.76 9.71 -6.29
CA ASN A 172 10.56 10.63 -5.47
C ASN A 172 11.87 10.02 -4.98
N ARG A 173 12.12 8.72 -5.15
CA ARG A 173 13.44 8.17 -4.82
C ARG A 173 14.49 8.84 -5.70
N GLN A 174 15.48 9.45 -5.07
CA GLN A 174 16.62 10.03 -5.78
C GLN A 174 17.68 8.96 -5.94
N ILE A 175 18.16 8.74 -7.16
CA ILE A 175 19.36 7.94 -7.38
C ILE A 175 20.54 8.89 -7.51
N SER A 176 21.38 8.90 -6.47
CA SER A 176 22.58 9.72 -6.34
C SER A 176 23.58 9.54 -7.48
N ALA A 177 23.45 8.46 -8.27
CA ALA A 177 24.38 8.07 -9.32
C ALA A 177 24.08 8.67 -10.71
N PHE A 178 22.92 9.30 -10.93
CA PHE A 178 22.53 9.79 -12.26
C PHE A 178 22.60 11.31 -12.34
N ASN A 179 23.75 11.80 -12.79
CA ASN A 179 23.91 13.18 -13.23
C ASN A 179 22.92 13.48 -14.37
N SER A 180 22.39 14.70 -14.36
CA SER A 180 21.26 15.27 -15.12
C SER A 180 21.36 15.26 -16.66
N THR A 181 22.21 14.43 -17.26
CA THR A 181 22.47 14.40 -18.71
C THR A 181 21.93 13.17 -19.44
N ASN A 182 21.44 12.16 -18.72
CA ASN A 182 20.80 11.01 -19.36
C ASN A 182 19.36 11.39 -19.70
N MET A 183 19.06 11.50 -21.00
CA MET A 183 17.69 11.73 -21.48
C MET A 183 16.76 10.68 -20.87
N LEU A 184 15.86 11.14 -20.00
CA LEU A 184 14.77 10.34 -19.49
C LEU A 184 13.94 9.88 -20.68
N THR A 185 13.78 8.57 -20.86
CA THR A 185 12.71 8.05 -21.71
C THR A 185 11.41 8.65 -21.19
N PRO A 186 10.58 9.28 -22.04
CA PRO A 186 9.32 9.85 -21.59
C PRO A 186 8.46 8.72 -21.04
N LEU A 187 8.15 8.81 -19.75
CA LEU A 187 7.22 7.93 -19.09
C LEU A 187 5.84 8.23 -19.67
N THR A 188 5.24 7.28 -20.39
CA THR A 188 3.95 7.52 -21.06
C THR A 188 2.92 6.47 -20.63
N PRO A 189 1.77 6.89 -20.07
CA PRO A 189 0.64 6.01 -19.81
C PRO A 189 0.04 5.44 -21.10
N ARG A 190 0.15 6.16 -22.22
CA ARG A 190 -0.42 5.80 -23.53
C ARG A 190 -0.11 4.39 -24.01
N LYS A 191 1.05 3.81 -23.65
CA LYS A 191 1.38 2.43 -24.04
C LYS A 191 0.42 1.37 -23.47
N TYR A 192 -0.35 1.73 -22.44
CA TYR A 192 -1.35 0.86 -21.81
C TYR A 192 -2.75 1.03 -22.39
N PHE A 193 -2.93 1.89 -23.38
CA PHE A 193 -4.22 2.14 -24.01
C PHE A 193 -4.15 1.81 -25.50
N ASP A 194 -5.24 1.28 -26.04
CA ASP A 194 -5.40 1.12 -27.49
C ASP A 194 -5.76 2.45 -28.18
N ALA A 195 -5.94 2.41 -29.49
CA ALA A 195 -6.31 3.60 -30.27
C ALA A 195 -7.69 4.18 -29.89
N ASP A 196 -8.57 3.36 -29.31
CA ASP A 196 -9.90 3.72 -28.85
C ASP A 196 -9.91 4.12 -27.37
N ASN A 197 -8.73 4.24 -26.75
CA ASN A 197 -8.52 4.58 -25.36
C ASN A 197 -9.06 3.53 -24.36
N ASN A 198 -9.21 2.27 -24.80
CA ASN A 198 -9.48 1.14 -23.92
C ASN A 198 -8.19 0.64 -23.28
N LEU A 199 -8.31 0.14 -22.05
CA LEU A 199 -7.19 -0.39 -21.30
C LEU A 199 -6.72 -1.74 -21.87
N LEU A 200 -5.43 -1.84 -22.20
CA LEU A 200 -4.77 -3.10 -22.57
C LEU A 200 -4.49 -3.93 -21.31
N ILE A 201 -5.52 -4.62 -20.81
CA ILE A 201 -5.52 -5.33 -19.51
C ILE A 201 -4.33 -6.28 -19.36
N GLU A 202 -3.99 -7.04 -20.40
CA GLU A 202 -2.88 -8.01 -20.33
C GLU A 202 -1.53 -7.30 -20.20
N THR A 203 -1.27 -6.28 -21.02
CA THR A 203 -0.02 -5.51 -20.98
C THR A 203 0.15 -4.78 -19.65
N VAL A 204 -0.89 -4.08 -19.20
CA VAL A 204 -0.84 -3.30 -17.97
C VAL A 204 -0.76 -4.21 -16.73
N GLY A 205 -1.48 -5.34 -16.76
CA GLY A 205 -1.47 -6.34 -15.69
C GLY A 205 -0.13 -7.05 -15.57
N ASN A 206 0.50 -7.39 -16.70
CA ASN A 206 1.84 -7.98 -16.72
C ASN A 206 2.88 -7.02 -16.16
N ASP A 207 2.91 -5.75 -16.61
CA ASP A 207 3.87 -4.76 -16.10
C ASP A 207 3.65 -4.46 -14.61
N ALA A 208 2.38 -4.36 -14.17
CA ALA A 208 2.05 -4.17 -12.76
C ALA A 208 2.51 -5.38 -11.91
N THR A 209 2.28 -6.60 -12.38
CA THR A 209 2.70 -7.82 -11.68
C THR A 209 4.22 -7.95 -11.65
N ASN A 210 4.91 -7.63 -12.75
CA ASN A 210 6.37 -7.63 -12.82
C ASN A 210 6.99 -6.68 -11.79
N TYR A 211 6.40 -5.50 -11.59
CA TYR A 211 6.82 -4.58 -10.54
C TYR A 211 6.65 -5.17 -9.14
N LEU A 212 5.46 -5.69 -8.84
CA LEU A 212 5.14 -6.22 -7.52
C LEU A 212 6.01 -7.44 -7.18
N SER A 213 6.11 -8.40 -8.10
CA SER A 213 6.90 -9.62 -7.92
C SER A 213 8.40 -9.30 -7.89
N GLY A 214 8.89 -8.40 -8.75
CA GLY A 214 10.30 -8.04 -8.81
C GLY A 214 10.82 -7.46 -7.48
N ILE A 215 9.99 -6.69 -6.76
CA ILE A 215 10.34 -6.19 -5.43
C ILE A 215 10.38 -7.32 -4.39
N LEU A 216 9.45 -8.26 -4.45
CA LEU A 216 9.33 -9.32 -3.45
C LEU A 216 10.35 -10.45 -3.63
N GLU A 217 10.69 -10.81 -4.87
CA GLU A 217 11.64 -11.89 -5.18
C GLU A 217 13.06 -11.50 -4.80
N ASN A 218 13.47 -10.28 -5.15
CA ASN A 218 14.83 -9.82 -4.89
C ASN A 218 15.02 -9.33 -3.45
N ASN A 219 13.93 -9.02 -2.73
CA ASN A 219 13.94 -8.23 -1.49
C ASN A 219 14.85 -6.99 -1.57
N ASN A 220 15.15 -6.54 -2.78
CA ASN A 220 16.10 -5.48 -3.06
C ASN A 220 15.33 -4.33 -3.66
N ILE A 221 15.20 -3.28 -2.86
CA ILE A 221 14.52 -2.05 -3.26
C ILE A 221 15.53 -1.12 -3.94
N ASN A 222 16.82 -1.36 -3.71
CA ASN A 222 17.89 -0.61 -4.35
C ASN A 222 17.94 -0.95 -5.82
N VAL A 223 18.09 0.09 -6.62
CA VAL A 223 18.21 0.00 -8.06
C VAL A 223 19.66 0.22 -8.43
N GLU A 224 20.21 -0.72 -9.20
CA GLU A 224 21.65 -0.75 -9.47
C GLU A 224 22.03 0.12 -10.66
N ASN A 225 21.10 0.32 -11.61
CA ASN A 225 21.36 1.05 -12.84
C ASN A 225 20.15 1.91 -13.30
N PHE A 226 20.41 2.82 -14.25
CA PHE A 226 19.41 3.79 -14.72
C PHE A 226 18.25 3.15 -15.48
N GLU A 227 18.54 2.08 -16.21
CA GLU A 227 17.55 1.37 -17.00
C GLU A 227 16.50 0.68 -16.11
N GLU A 228 16.95 0.03 -15.04
CA GLU A 228 16.08 -0.56 -14.02
C GLU A 228 15.26 0.53 -13.31
N TYR A 229 15.84 1.71 -13.06
CA TYR A 229 15.11 2.85 -12.50
C TYR A 229 13.93 3.26 -13.38
N CYS A 230 14.21 3.55 -14.66
CA CYS A 230 13.20 3.93 -15.64
C CYS A 230 12.14 2.83 -15.83
N THR A 231 12.58 1.56 -15.85
CA THR A 231 11.68 0.41 -15.95
C THR A 231 10.71 0.38 -14.77
N ARG A 232 11.20 0.51 -13.53
CA ARG A 232 10.34 0.53 -12.34
C ARG A 232 9.37 1.72 -12.34
N GLN A 233 9.82 2.91 -12.75
CA GLN A 233 8.91 4.05 -12.87
C GLN A 233 7.79 3.79 -13.89
N GLN A 234 8.12 3.20 -15.04
CA GLN A 234 7.13 2.85 -16.05
C GLN A 234 6.16 1.76 -15.56
N GLN A 235 6.66 0.75 -14.86
CA GLN A 235 5.81 -0.31 -14.31
C GLN A 235 4.90 0.18 -13.18
N VAL A 236 5.33 1.18 -12.41
CA VAL A 236 4.49 1.84 -11.39
C VAL A 236 3.35 2.63 -12.03
N ILE A 237 3.59 3.26 -13.18
CA ILE A 237 2.52 3.86 -13.98
C ILE A 237 1.55 2.77 -14.49
N ALA A 238 2.07 1.59 -14.87
CA ALA A 238 1.23 0.42 -15.16
C ALA A 238 0.36 0.07 -13.95
N LEU A 239 0.97 -0.04 -12.78
CA LEU A 239 0.28 -0.37 -11.54
C LEU A 239 -0.86 0.61 -11.24
N ILE A 240 -0.63 1.93 -11.35
CA ILE A 240 -1.68 2.93 -11.16
C ILE A 240 -2.82 2.74 -12.18
N THR A 241 -2.46 2.56 -13.45
CA THR A 241 -3.42 2.38 -14.53
C THR A 241 -4.25 1.11 -14.32
N TYR A 242 -3.62 0.01 -13.93
CA TYR A 242 -4.26 -1.26 -13.63
C TYR A 242 -5.19 -1.16 -12.41
N ILE A 243 -4.74 -0.51 -11.34
CA ILE A 243 -5.56 -0.31 -10.13
C ILE A 243 -6.77 0.58 -10.41
N ILE A 244 -6.66 1.60 -11.27
CA ILE A 244 -7.83 2.37 -11.73
C ILE A 244 -8.82 1.45 -12.44
N GLY A 245 -8.35 0.59 -13.36
CA GLY A 245 -9.20 -0.39 -14.06
C GLY A 245 -9.93 -1.31 -13.08
N ILE A 246 -9.18 -1.95 -12.18
CA ILE A 246 -9.72 -2.82 -11.13
C ILE A 246 -10.78 -2.10 -10.30
N LEU A 247 -10.48 -0.90 -9.80
CA LEU A 247 -11.41 -0.15 -8.94
C LEU A 247 -12.65 0.29 -9.71
N LYS A 248 -12.55 0.68 -10.98
CA LYS A 248 -13.72 1.06 -11.79
C LYS A 248 -14.64 -0.13 -12.08
N GLU A 249 -14.06 -1.30 -12.35
CA GLU A 249 -14.82 -2.49 -12.74
C GLU A 249 -15.42 -3.22 -11.52
N ASN A 250 -14.70 -3.25 -10.40
CA ASN A 250 -15.03 -4.13 -9.27
C ASN A 250 -15.52 -3.39 -8.01
N CYS A 251 -15.52 -2.05 -8.01
CA CYS A 251 -15.96 -1.26 -6.85
C CYS A 251 -17.28 -0.53 -7.14
N SER A 252 -18.32 -0.88 -6.38
CA SER A 252 -19.61 -0.18 -6.40
C SER A 252 -19.79 0.83 -5.25
N TRP A 253 -18.75 1.05 -4.45
CA TRP A 253 -18.81 1.91 -3.27
C TRP A 253 -18.67 3.40 -3.66
N GLU A 254 -19.69 4.21 -3.38
CA GLU A 254 -19.74 5.64 -3.79
C GLU A 254 -18.49 6.44 -3.40
N ASN A 255 -17.90 6.13 -2.25
CA ASN A 255 -16.75 6.86 -1.70
C ASN A 255 -15.44 6.64 -2.48
N ILE A 256 -15.37 5.68 -3.42
CA ILE A 256 -14.16 5.41 -4.19
C ILE A 256 -13.97 6.38 -5.36
N GLY A 257 -15.05 6.94 -5.92
CA GLY A 257 -15.00 7.80 -7.11
C GLY A 257 -13.99 8.95 -6.99
N PRO A 258 -14.08 9.79 -5.94
CA PRO A 258 -13.12 10.86 -5.69
C PRO A 258 -11.67 10.38 -5.47
N ARG A 259 -11.46 9.10 -5.17
CA ARG A 259 -10.11 8.51 -5.00
C ARG A 259 -9.55 8.04 -6.34
N ILE A 260 -10.38 7.50 -7.21
CA ILE A 260 -10.02 7.18 -8.60
C ILE A 260 -9.60 8.47 -9.32
N GLU A 261 -10.33 9.57 -9.14
CA GLU A 261 -9.99 10.87 -9.74
C GLU A 261 -8.59 11.37 -9.33
N VAL A 262 -8.15 11.09 -8.10
CA VAL A 262 -6.79 11.42 -7.64
C VAL A 262 -5.74 10.60 -8.40
N LEU A 263 -5.97 9.30 -8.59
CA LEU A 263 -5.06 8.46 -9.39
C LEU A 263 -5.03 8.89 -10.86
N GLU A 264 -6.17 9.27 -11.43
CA GLU A 264 -6.25 9.77 -12.80
C GLU A 264 -5.52 11.10 -12.97
N LYS A 265 -5.64 12.01 -11.98
CA LYS A 265 -4.88 13.26 -11.95
C LYS A 265 -3.38 12.98 -11.91
N VAL A 266 -2.94 11.99 -11.14
CA VAL A 266 -1.54 11.56 -11.11
C VAL A 266 -1.09 11.00 -12.46
N LEU A 267 -1.91 10.20 -13.15
CA LEU A 267 -1.54 9.70 -14.48
C LEU A 267 -1.40 10.83 -15.52
N LYS A 268 -2.30 11.82 -15.48
CA LYS A 268 -2.28 12.95 -16.42
C LYS A 268 -0.98 13.76 -16.38
N THR A 269 -0.25 13.76 -15.27
CA THR A 269 1.04 14.47 -15.21
C THR A 269 2.15 13.84 -16.04
N TYR A 270 1.90 12.68 -16.65
CA TYR A 270 2.83 11.98 -17.54
C TYR A 270 2.40 12.04 -19.02
N ASP A 271 1.26 12.67 -19.32
CA ASP A 271 0.77 12.87 -20.69
C ASP A 271 1.12 14.26 -21.26
N GLU A 272 1.67 15.15 -20.42
CA GLU A 272 2.13 16.53 -20.72
C GLU A 272 3.61 16.58 -21.11
#